data_AF-A0A842XUQ9-F1
#
_entry.id   AF-A0A842XUQ9-F1
#
_cell.length_a   1.000
_cell.length_b   1.000
_cell.length_c   1.000
_cell.angle_alpha   90.00
_cell.angle_beta   90.00
_cell.angle_gamma   90.00
#
_symmetry.space_group_name_H-M   'P 1'
#
loop_
_entity.id
_entity.type
_entity.pdbx_description
1 polymer ?
#
loop_
_entity_poly.entity_id
_entity_poly.type
_entity_poly.pdbx_seq_one_letter_code
_entity_poly.pdbx_strand_id
1 'polypeptide(L)'
;MINKKMKIEATLLTLLLVISIAITGSLTSVKANTNETIVYVDPPEVRDLEPSETFTINVKIANVTDLYGLDLQFGWDPTIIEYVSHTAKIPVETYPDGIMH
;
A
#
# COMPACT_ATOMS: atom_id res chain seq x y z
N MET A 1 -36.26 -48.76 9.22
CA MET A 1 -37.01 -47.69 8.51
C MET A 1 -36.59 -46.36 9.11
N ILE A 2 -35.94 -45.47 8.36
CA ILE A 2 -35.41 -44.19 8.88
C ILE A 2 -36.58 -43.22 9.15
N ASN A 3 -36.66 -42.66 10.36
CA ASN A 3 -37.69 -41.69 10.78
C ASN A 3 -37.65 -40.43 9.87
N LYS A 4 -38.82 -39.97 9.41
CA LYS A 4 -38.95 -38.76 8.57
C LYS A 4 -38.31 -37.52 9.22
N LYS A 5 -38.39 -37.38 10.55
CA LYS A 5 -37.72 -36.31 11.31
C LYS A 5 -36.19 -36.40 11.20
N MET A 6 -35.65 -37.61 11.36
CA MET A 6 -34.21 -37.90 11.25
C MET A 6 -33.67 -37.65 9.84
N LYS A 7 -34.50 -37.86 8.79
CA LYS A 7 -34.14 -37.48 7.42
C LYS A 7 -34.01 -35.97 7.24
N ILE A 8 -34.96 -35.19 7.78
CA ILE A 8 -34.98 -33.72 7.67
C ILE A 8 -33.79 -33.08 8.39
N GLU A 9 -33.46 -33.55 9.59
CA GLU A 9 -32.30 -33.08 10.34
C GLU A 9 -30.99 -33.38 9.59
N ALA A 10 -30.88 -34.56 8.97
CA ALA A 10 -29.74 -34.92 8.14
C ALA A 10 -29.66 -34.06 6.87
N THR A 11 -30.78 -33.73 6.20
CA THR A 11 -30.78 -32.82 5.06
C THR A 11 -30.41 -31.39 5.44
N LEU A 12 -30.84 -30.91 6.61
CA LEU A 12 -30.49 -29.57 7.08
C LEU A 12 -28.99 -29.47 7.40
N LEU A 13 -28.44 -30.48 8.07
CA LEU A 13 -27.01 -30.54 8.41
C LEU A 13 -26.13 -30.60 7.16
N THR A 14 -26.53 -31.38 6.15
CA THR A 14 -25.82 -31.49 4.87
C THR A 14 -25.89 -30.19 4.06
N LEU A 15 -27.03 -29.50 4.05
CA LEU A 15 -27.15 -28.18 3.42
C LEU A 15 -26.23 -27.15 4.08
N LEU A 16 -26.15 -27.15 5.40
CA LEU A 16 -25.32 -26.22 6.16
C LEU A 16 -23.82 -26.46 5.88
N LEU A 17 -23.41 -27.72 5.76
CA LEU A 17 -22.06 -28.10 5.36
C LEU A 17 -21.72 -27.60 3.94
N VAL A 18 -22.63 -27.75 2.97
CA VAL A 18 -22.42 -27.28 1.59
C VAL A 18 -22.27 -25.76 1.51
N ILE A 19 -23.09 -25.02 2.26
CA ILE A 19 -22.99 -23.56 2.34
C ILE A 19 -21.64 -23.14 2.93
N SER A 20 -21.17 -23.85 3.97
CA SER A 20 -19.89 -23.58 4.61
C SER A 20 -18.72 -23.75 3.63
N ILE A 21 -18.74 -24.81 2.83
CA ILE A 21 -17.72 -25.10 1.80
C ILE A 21 -17.74 -24.02 0.70
N ALA A 22 -18.92 -23.59 0.25
CA ALA A 22 -19.05 -22.54 -0.76
C ALA A 22 -18.47 -21.20 -0.29
N ILE A 23 -18.61 -20.86 0.99
CA ILE A 23 -18.01 -19.66 1.59
C ILE A 23 -16.49 -19.77 1.64
N THR A 24 -15.94 -20.94 2.01
CA THR A 24 -14.47 -21.13 2.08
C THR A 24 -13.78 -21.08 0.70
N GLY A 25 -14.47 -21.45 -0.38
CA GLY A 25 -13.95 -21.34 -1.74
C GLY A 25 -13.87 -19.91 -2.29
N SER A 26 -14.47 -18.94 -1.59
CA SER A 26 -14.50 -17.52 -1.97
C SER A 26 -13.32 -16.72 -1.37
N LEU A 27 -12.38 -17.38 -0.70
CA LEU A 27 -11.17 -16.71 -0.22
C LEU A 27 -10.34 -16.28 -1.43
N THR A 28 -10.37 -14.98 -1.73
CA THR A 28 -9.48 -14.37 -2.72
C THR A 28 -8.04 -14.62 -2.28
N SER A 29 -7.27 -15.35 -3.09
CA SER A 29 -5.84 -15.45 -2.89
C SER A 29 -5.25 -14.05 -3.08
N VAL A 30 -4.83 -13.41 -1.99
CA VAL A 30 -4.08 -12.16 -2.08
C VAL A 30 -2.72 -12.53 -2.63
N LYS A 31 -2.40 -12.05 -3.83
CA LYS A 31 -1.02 -12.11 -4.32
C LYS A 31 -0.20 -11.19 -3.43
N ALA A 32 0.72 -11.75 -2.64
CA ALA A 32 1.80 -10.95 -2.09
C ALA A 32 2.54 -10.31 -3.26
N ASN A 33 2.70 -8.99 -3.23
CA ASN A 33 3.59 -8.33 -4.16
C ASN A 33 5.00 -8.88 -3.87
N THR A 34 5.60 -9.58 -4.84
CA THR A 34 6.94 -10.14 -4.70
C THR A 34 8.02 -9.07 -4.80
N ASN A 35 7.65 -7.86 -5.22
CA ASN A 35 8.55 -6.73 -5.25
C ASN A 35 8.49 -6.04 -3.89
N GLU A 36 9.63 -5.98 -3.20
CA GLU A 36 9.76 -5.24 -1.95
C GLU A 36 9.38 -3.78 -2.19
N THR A 37 8.61 -3.20 -1.26
CA THR A 37 8.35 -1.76 -1.24
C THR A 37 9.66 -1.03 -1.01
N ILE A 38 9.99 -0.07 -1.87
CA ILE A 38 11.23 0.71 -1.78
C ILE A 38 10.87 2.18 -1.61
N VAL A 39 11.51 2.82 -0.63
CA VAL A 39 11.52 4.28 -0.48
C VAL A 39 12.93 4.77 -0.77
N TYR A 40 13.08 5.74 -1.68
CA TYR A 40 14.39 6.27 -2.04
C TYR A 40 14.33 7.75 -2.42
N VAL A 41 15.49 8.40 -2.36
CA VAL A 41 15.66 9.82 -2.72
C VAL A 41 16.32 9.90 -4.10
N ASP A 42 15.81 10.81 -4.94
CA ASP A 42 16.30 11.05 -6.29
C ASP A 42 16.45 12.57 -6.58
N PRO A 43 17.66 13.09 -6.82
CA PRO A 43 18.92 12.34 -6.90
C PRO A 43 19.38 11.83 -5.52
N PRO A 44 20.11 10.70 -5.46
CA PRO A 44 20.62 10.16 -4.20
C PRO A 44 21.75 11.02 -3.60
N GLU A 45 22.34 11.90 -4.40
CA GLU A 45 23.41 12.80 -3.99
C GLU A 45 23.37 14.09 -4.81
N VAL A 46 23.64 15.22 -4.14
CA VAL A 46 23.82 16.54 -4.76
C VAL A 46 25.18 17.07 -4.31
N ARG A 47 26.02 17.49 -5.26
CA ARG A 47 27.37 18.01 -5.02
C ARG A 47 27.58 19.34 -5.73
N ASP A 48 28.69 19.98 -5.38
CA ASP A 48 29.22 21.16 -6.08
C ASP A 48 28.24 22.34 -6.12
N LEU A 49 27.46 22.51 -5.04
CA LEU A 49 26.53 23.62 -4.85
C LEU A 49 27.28 24.87 -4.37
N GLU A 50 27.01 26.00 -5.00
CA GLU A 50 27.44 27.30 -4.51
C GLU A 50 26.51 27.79 -3.38
N PRO A 51 27.01 28.66 -2.47
CA PRO A 51 26.15 29.28 -1.46
C PRO A 51 24.94 29.98 -2.11
N SER A 52 23.77 29.84 -1.48
CA SER A 52 22.49 30.39 -1.94
C SER A 52 21.89 29.73 -3.19
N GLU A 53 22.45 28.61 -3.69
CA GLU A 53 21.78 27.80 -4.70
C GLU A 53 20.63 26.97 -4.10
N THR A 54 19.53 26.86 -4.86
CA THR A 54 18.41 25.97 -4.51
C THR A 54 18.55 24.65 -5.25
N PHE A 55 18.46 23.55 -4.52
CA PHE A 55 18.36 22.21 -5.09
C PHE A 55 17.02 21.56 -4.70
N THR A 56 16.63 20.53 -5.45
CA THR A 56 15.39 19.78 -5.21
C THR A 56 15.69 18.29 -5.25
N ILE A 57 15.16 17.57 -4.26
CA ILE A 57 15.15 16.11 -4.23
C ILE A 57 13.71 15.61 -4.32
N ASN A 58 13.53 14.43 -4.88
CA ASN A 58 12.26 13.73 -4.90
C ASN A 58 12.34 12.52 -3.96
N VAL A 59 11.34 12.36 -3.11
CA VAL A 59 11.16 11.11 -2.36
C VAL A 59 10.19 10.24 -3.13
N LYS A 60 10.66 9.09 -3.58
CA LYS A 60 9.90 8.16 -4.41
C LYS A 60 9.60 6.89 -3.62
N ILE A 61 8.36 6.45 -3.70
CA ILE A 61 7.91 5.15 -3.19
C ILE A 61 7.58 4.29 -4.39
N ALA A 62 8.23 3.14 -4.51
CA ALA A 62 8.04 2.19 -5.60
C ALA A 62 7.59 0.82 -5.07
N ASN A 63 6.95 0.05 -5.94
CA ASN A 63 6.51 -1.32 -5.67
C ASN A 63 5.54 -1.45 -4.49
N VAL A 64 4.74 -0.42 -4.21
CA VAL A 64 3.72 -0.46 -3.16
C VAL A 64 2.33 -0.74 -3.76
N THR A 65 1.56 -1.61 -3.10
CA THR A 65 0.14 -1.86 -3.40
C THR A 65 -0.66 -1.45 -2.17
N ASP A 66 -1.84 -0.84 -2.38
CA ASP A 66 -2.76 -0.43 -1.31
C ASP A 66 -2.11 0.49 -0.25
N LEU A 67 -1.39 1.54 -0.69
CA LEU A 67 -0.85 2.57 0.20
C LEU A 67 -1.97 3.50 0.71
N TYR A 68 -2.10 3.64 2.03
CA TYR A 68 -3.14 4.50 2.66
C TYR A 68 -2.59 5.77 3.30
N GLY A 69 -1.28 5.85 3.51
CA GLY A 69 -0.66 6.97 4.19
C GLY A 69 0.84 6.81 4.28
N LEU A 70 1.52 7.92 4.53
CA LEU A 70 2.95 7.99 4.73
C LEU A 70 3.30 9.12 5.69
N ASP A 71 4.38 8.94 6.42
CA ASP A 71 5.04 9.97 7.22
C ASP A 71 6.53 9.94 6.87
N LEU A 72 7.09 11.11 6.52
CA LEU A 72 8.48 11.26 6.12
C LEU A 72 9.14 12.31 7.00
N GLN A 73 10.22 11.92 7.67
CA GLN A 73 10.98 12.79 8.56
C GLN A 73 12.40 12.93 8.02
N PHE A 74 12.83 14.17 7.86
CA PHE A 74 14.18 14.54 7.43
C PHE A 74 14.88 15.31 8.54
N GLY A 75 16.17 15.06 8.70
CA GLY A 75 17.04 15.80 9.62
C GLY A 75 18.23 16.37 8.87
N TRP A 76 18.50 17.65 9.06
CA TRP A 76 19.68 18.35 8.53
C TRP A 76 20.05 19.52 9.45
N ASP A 77 21.22 20.10 9.23
CA ASP A 77 21.65 21.31 9.93
C ASP A 77 21.04 22.56 9.24
N PRO A 78 20.13 23.30 9.90
CA PRO A 78 19.49 24.47 9.30
C PRO A 78 20.43 25.67 9.14
N THR A 79 21.63 25.63 9.73
CA THR A 79 22.66 26.65 9.49
C THR A 79 23.40 26.43 8.17
N ILE A 80 23.27 25.23 7.58
CA ILE A 80 23.90 24.85 6.30
C ILE A 80 22.85 24.83 5.18
N ILE A 81 21.66 24.26 5.43
CA ILE A 81 20.61 24.10 4.42
C ILE A 81 19.31 24.73 4.92
N GLU A 82 18.79 25.68 4.15
CA GLU A 82 17.48 26.29 4.39
C GLU A 82 16.38 25.50 3.71
N TYR A 83 15.30 25.20 4.44
CA TYR A 83 14.10 24.62 3.85
C TYR A 83 13.27 25.70 3.15
N VAL A 84 13.04 25.49 1.85
CA VAL A 84 12.28 26.43 1.01
C VAL A 84 10.82 26.00 0.88
N SER A 85 10.58 24.80 0.34
CA SER A 85 9.22 24.28 0.12
C SER A 85 9.23 22.78 -0.19
N HIS A 86 8.05 22.16 -0.18
CA HIS A 86 7.82 20.84 -0.76
C HIS A 86 6.47 20.81 -1.51
N THR A 87 6.32 19.82 -2.39
CA THR A 87 5.04 19.49 -3.03
C THR A 87 4.74 18.02 -2.80
N ALA A 88 3.58 17.72 -2.20
CA ALA A 88 3.11 16.34 -2.06
C ALA A 88 2.33 15.93 -3.32
N LYS A 89 2.84 14.92 -4.04
CA LYS A 89 2.19 14.37 -5.23
C LYS A 89 1.18 13.27 -4.87
N ILE A 90 0.09 13.70 -4.22
CA ILE A 90 -0.98 12.84 -3.73
C ILE A 90 -2.31 13.55 -4.02
N PRO A 91 -3.29 12.94 -4.70
CA PRO A 91 -3.36 11.55 -5.19
C PRO A 91 -3.03 11.43 -6.70
N VAL A 92 -3.00 10.21 -7.25
CA VAL A 92 -2.63 9.92 -8.66
C VAL A 92 -3.57 10.55 -9.69
N GLU A 93 -4.80 10.85 -9.27
CA GLU A 93 -5.82 11.51 -10.09
C GLU A 93 -5.47 12.99 -10.33
N THR A 94 -4.64 13.58 -9.47
CA THR A 94 -4.14 14.95 -9.61
C THR A 94 -2.73 14.98 -10.19
N TYR A 95 -1.89 14.00 -9.80
CA TYR A 95 -0.50 13.92 -10.22
C TYR A 95 -0.27 12.62 -10.99
N PRO A 96 0.03 12.66 -12.30
CA PRO A 96 0.27 11.44 -13.09
C PRO A 96 1.40 10.54 -12.54
N ASP A 97 2.31 11.12 -11.76
CA ASP A 97 3.40 10.44 -11.06
C ASP A 97 3.19 10.35 -9.53
N GLY A 98 1.94 10.47 -9.06
CA GLY A 98 1.57 10.29 -7.66
C GLY A 98 1.64 8.82 -7.21
N ILE A 99 1.40 8.60 -5.91
CA ILE A 99 1.60 7.28 -5.27
C ILE A 99 0.37 6.71 -4.55
N MET A 100 -0.71 7.49 -4.39
CA MET A 100 -1.93 7.09 -3.68
C MET A 100 -3.16 7.30 -4.56
N HIS A 101 -4.06 6.33 -4.60
CA HIS A 101 -5.41 6.44 -5.16
C HIS A 101 -6.40 7.03 -4.14
#